data_AF-A0A1M6Z8M4-F1
#
_entry.id   AF-A0A1M6Z8M4-F1
#
_cell.length_a   1.000
_cell.length_b   1.000
_cell.length_c   1.000
_cell.angle_alpha   90.00
_cell.angle_beta   90.00
_cell.angle_gamma   90.00
#
_symmetry.space_group_name_H-M   'P 1'
#
loop_
_entity.id
_entity.type
_entity.pdbx_description
1 polymer ?
#
loop_
_entity_poly.entity_id
_entity_poly.type
_entity_poly.pdbx_seq_one_letter_code
_entity_poly.pdbx_strand_id
1 'polypeptide(L)'
;MDSSEYMDRMTTLSQVMKTLSERGIHREFRMNEKCEMKLDNSEKNYAPADLTILKTYRFEGDSNPDDNAVLYVLKDNAGNRGMIIDSYGADSNYPGEDFDKFLRDIPVHESEEFNF
;
A
#
# COMPACT_ATOMS: atom_id res chain seq x y z
N MET A 1 -7.15 -16.88 -28.43
CA MET A 1 -5.78 -16.35 -28.33
C MET A 1 -5.82 -14.95 -28.88
N ASP A 2 -5.09 -14.05 -28.23
CA ASP A 2 -4.93 -12.62 -28.56
C ASP A 2 -6.07 -11.70 -28.11
N SER A 3 -6.03 -11.32 -26.83
CA SER A 3 -6.62 -10.08 -26.33
C SER A 3 -5.57 -9.35 -25.48
N SER A 4 -4.36 -9.30 -26.02
CA SER A 4 -3.15 -8.67 -25.48
C SER A 4 -2.96 -7.25 -26.03
N GLU A 5 -4.06 -6.51 -26.25
CA GLU A 5 -4.03 -5.14 -26.79
C GLU A 5 -5.02 -4.19 -26.10
N TYR A 6 -5.02 -4.19 -24.77
CA TYR A 6 -5.46 -3.01 -24.00
C TYR A 6 -4.51 -2.79 -22.83
N MET A 7 -3.24 -2.61 -23.18
CA MET A 7 -2.17 -2.22 -22.26
C MET A 7 -1.94 -0.71 -22.36
N ASP A 8 -3.03 0.07 -22.34
CA ASP A 8 -2.98 1.53 -22.29
C ASP A 8 -3.83 2.00 -21.08
N ARG A 9 -3.11 2.39 -20.02
CA ARG A 9 -3.47 3.47 -19.06
C ARG A 9 -4.59 3.27 -18.04
N MET A 10 -4.76 2.08 -17.49
CA MET A 10 -5.36 1.94 -16.16
C MET A 10 -4.50 0.97 -15.35
N THR A 11 -3.52 1.49 -14.62
CA THR A 11 -2.76 0.67 -13.67
C THR A 11 -3.74 0.23 -12.59
N THR A 12 -4.27 -0.99 -12.72
CA THR A 12 -5.21 -1.55 -11.73
C THR A 12 -4.45 -2.04 -10.51
N LEU A 13 -5.14 -2.18 -9.37
CA LEU A 13 -4.54 -2.69 -8.13
C LEU A 13 -3.79 -4.00 -8.39
N SER A 14 -4.42 -4.93 -9.12
CA SER A 14 -3.82 -6.22 -9.49
C SER A 14 -2.53 -6.08 -10.29
N GLN A 15 -2.41 -5.09 -11.19
CA GLN A 15 -1.16 -4.86 -11.93
C GLN A 15 -0.07 -4.32 -11.02
N VAL A 16 -0.36 -3.30 -10.20
CA VAL A 16 0.63 -2.75 -9.27
C VAL A 16 1.09 -3.81 -8.28
N MET A 17 0.17 -4.59 -7.70
CA MET A 17 0.52 -5.70 -6.81
C MET A 17 1.43 -6.72 -7.51
N LYS A 18 1.15 -7.07 -8.76
CA LYS A 18 1.99 -7.97 -9.53
C LYS A 18 3.40 -7.38 -9.73
N THR A 19 3.51 -6.11 -10.11
CA THR A 19 4.81 -5.44 -10.31
C THR A 19 5.59 -5.32 -9.00
N LEU A 20 4.92 -5.01 -7.88
CA LEU A 20 5.53 -5.00 -6.55
C LEU A 20 6.04 -6.39 -6.17
N SER A 21 5.26 -7.42 -6.43
CA SER A 21 5.64 -8.83 -6.24
C SER A 21 6.87 -9.19 -7.08
N GLU A 22 6.92 -8.80 -8.36
CA GLU A 22 8.10 -9.01 -9.22
C GLU A 22 9.36 -8.27 -8.72
N ARG A 23 9.18 -7.16 -8.00
CA ARG A 23 10.26 -6.41 -7.33
C ARG A 23 10.67 -6.99 -5.97
N GLY A 24 10.07 -8.11 -5.54
CA GLY A 24 10.34 -8.75 -4.25
C GLY A 24 9.56 -8.15 -3.08
N ILE A 25 8.59 -7.27 -3.36
CA ILE A 25 7.71 -6.66 -2.35
C ILE A 25 6.47 -7.56 -2.24
N HIS A 26 6.59 -8.60 -1.41
CA HIS A 26 5.48 -9.51 -1.14
C HIS A 26 4.79 -9.25 0.20
N ARG A 27 5.36 -8.34 1.00
CA ARG A 27 4.94 -8.14 2.38
C ARG A 27 4.01 -6.95 2.48
N GLU A 28 2.91 -7.15 3.20
CA GLU A 28 1.91 -6.13 3.46
C GLU A 28 2.02 -5.63 4.90
N PHE A 29 1.97 -4.32 5.11
CA PHE A 29 1.90 -3.73 6.44
C PHE A 29 0.43 -3.59 6.84
N ARG A 30 0.08 -4.15 8.00
CA ARG A 30 -1.26 -4.07 8.60
C ARG A 30 -1.17 -3.50 10.00
N MET A 31 -2.10 -2.61 10.32
CA MET A 31 -2.26 -2.08 11.67
C MET A 31 -3.09 -3.05 12.51
N ASN A 32 -2.66 -3.32 13.75
CA ASN A 32 -3.43 -4.12 14.70
C ASN A 32 -4.39 -3.25 15.53
N GLU A 33 -5.21 -3.89 16.37
CA GLU A 33 -6.14 -3.22 17.31
C GLU A 33 -5.46 -2.28 18.32
N LYS A 34 -4.13 -2.38 18.47
CA LYS A 34 -3.33 -1.53 19.36
C LYS A 34 -2.70 -0.33 18.64
N CYS A 35 -3.10 -0.07 17.40
CA CYS A 35 -2.55 1.00 16.57
C CYS A 35 -1.06 0.79 16.24
N GLU A 36 -0.61 -0.45 16.18
CA GLU A 36 0.77 -0.79 15.87
C GLU A 36 0.86 -1.39 14.47
N MET A 37 1.72 -0.82 13.64
CA MET A 37 1.95 -1.33 12.28
C MET A 37 2.83 -2.57 12.33
N LYS A 38 2.36 -3.66 11.72
CA LYS A 38 3.09 -4.93 11.63
C LYS A 38 3.18 -5.37 10.19
N LEU A 39 4.32 -5.94 9.83
CA LEU A 39 4.50 -6.53 8.52
C LEU A 39 3.92 -7.95 8.51
N ASP A 40 3.28 -8.32 7.40
CA ASP A 40 2.74 -9.65 7.20
C ASP A 40 3.84 -10.71 7.41
N ASN A 41 3.50 -11.76 8.16
CA ASN A 41 4.45 -12.77 8.63
C ASN A 41 5.62 -12.23 9.49
N SER A 42 5.46 -11.08 10.15
CA SER A 42 6.42 -10.55 11.11
C SER A 42 5.78 -10.22 12.45
N GLU A 43 6.46 -10.58 13.54
CA GLU A 43 6.09 -10.15 14.88
C GLU A 43 6.63 -8.74 15.21
N LYS A 44 7.41 -8.15 14.30
CA LYS A 44 8.03 -6.84 14.49
C LYS A 44 6.99 -5.73 14.35
N ASN A 45 6.96 -4.86 15.35
CA ASN A 45 6.22 -3.61 15.34
C ASN A 45 7.07 -2.52 14.67
N TYR A 46 6.45 -1.77 13.77
CA TYR A 46 7.05 -0.65 13.05
C TYR A 46 6.46 0.65 13.57
N ALA A 47 7.32 1.58 13.99
CA ALA A 47 6.93 2.94 14.28
C ALA A 47 6.83 3.75 12.97
N PRO A 48 6.06 4.84 12.94
CA PRO A 48 5.98 5.67 11.73
C PRO A 48 7.34 6.28 11.37
N ALA A 49 8.18 6.58 12.37
CA ALA A 49 9.55 7.05 12.19
C ALA A 49 10.51 5.98 11.62
N ASP A 50 10.16 4.68 11.71
CA ASP A 50 10.94 3.60 11.11
C ASP A 50 10.57 3.32 9.66
N LEU A 51 9.46 3.90 9.22
CA LEU A 51 8.91 3.73 7.89
C LEU A 51 9.13 5.00 7.08
N THR A 52 9.07 4.85 5.77
CA THR A 52 9.11 5.98 4.85
C THR A 52 8.22 5.68 3.67
N ILE A 53 7.23 6.54 3.41
CA ILE A 53 6.35 6.40 2.26
C ILE A 53 7.18 6.74 1.01
N LEU A 54 7.33 5.75 0.13
CA LEU A 54 8.03 5.86 -1.14
C LEU A 54 7.10 6.22 -2.29
N LYS A 55 5.85 5.75 -2.25
CA LYS A 55 4.87 6.05 -3.28
C LYS A 55 3.46 5.75 -2.78
N THR A 56 2.49 6.48 -3.32
CA THR A 56 1.07 6.23 -3.10
C THR A 56 0.39 6.02 -4.45
N TYR A 57 -0.44 4.98 -4.53
CA TYR A 57 -1.34 4.71 -5.67
C TYR A 57 -2.75 4.73 -5.16
N ARG A 58 -3.61 5.50 -5.82
CA ARG A 58 -5.03 5.50 -5.56
C ARG A 58 -5.71 4.77 -6.70
N PHE A 59 -6.46 3.75 -6.37
CA PHE A 59 -7.29 2.99 -7.29
C PHE A 59 -8.74 3.38 -7.01
N GLU A 60 -9.39 3.88 -8.05
CA GLU A 60 -10.81 4.16 -8.05
C GLU A 60 -11.46 3.05 -8.88
N GLY A 61 -12.35 2.27 -8.27
CA GLY A 61 -12.99 1.17 -8.96
C GLY A 61 -14.08 1.66 -9.90
N ASP A 62 -13.98 1.33 -11.18
CA ASP A 62 -14.99 1.69 -12.20
C ASP A 62 -16.39 1.10 -11.96
N SER A 63 -16.52 0.07 -11.09
CA SER A 63 -17.74 -0.74 -10.99
C SER A 63 -18.42 -0.77 -9.61
N ASN A 64 -17.71 -0.48 -8.52
CA ASN A 64 -18.32 -0.42 -7.18
C ASN A 64 -17.63 0.65 -6.33
N PRO A 65 -18.37 1.48 -5.57
CA PRO A 65 -17.80 2.43 -4.61
C PRO A 65 -17.05 1.75 -3.45
N ASP A 66 -17.25 0.45 -3.25
CA ASP A 66 -16.50 -0.41 -2.31
C ASP A 66 -15.14 -0.87 -2.84
N ASP A 67 -14.86 -0.69 -4.14
CA ASP A 67 -13.61 -1.14 -4.77
C ASP A 67 -12.53 -0.03 -4.76
N ASN A 68 -12.75 1.05 -4.01
CA ASN A 68 -11.77 2.11 -3.81
C ASN A 68 -10.67 1.63 -2.86
N ALA A 69 -9.43 1.64 -3.35
CA ALA A 69 -8.28 1.23 -2.56
C ALA A 69 -7.12 2.20 -2.73
N VAL A 70 -6.37 2.40 -1.66
CA VAL A 70 -5.12 3.17 -1.68
C VAL A 70 -3.98 2.24 -1.30
N LEU A 71 -2.98 2.15 -2.17
CA LEU A 71 -1.76 1.40 -1.91
C LEU A 71 -0.62 2.36 -1.60
N TYR A 72 -0.04 2.23 -0.41
CA TYR A 72 1.14 2.97 0.01
C TYR A 72 2.35 2.04 -0.02
N VAL A 73 3.35 2.35 -0.84
CA VAL A 73 4.64 1.64 -0.82
C VAL A 73 5.50 2.29 0.23
N LEU A 74 6.02 1.50 1.16
CA LEU A 74 6.90 1.97 2.23
C LEU A 74 8.21 1.18 2.23
N LYS A 75 9.25 1.83 2.73
CA LYS A 75 10.49 1.16 3.14
C LYS A 75 10.69 1.31 4.63
N ASP A 76 11.36 0.32 5.23
CA ASP A 76 11.90 0.44 6.57
C ASP A 76 13.35 0.93 6.55
N ASN A 77 13.85 1.33 7.71
CA ASN A 77 15.24 1.74 7.90
C ASN A 77 16.29 0.66 7.53
N ALA A 78 15.94 -0.62 7.60
CA ALA A 78 16.82 -1.72 7.17
C ALA A 78 16.75 -2.00 5.65
N GLY A 79 15.93 -1.27 4.90
CA GLY A 79 15.79 -1.43 3.44
C GLY A 79 14.78 -2.51 3.00
N ASN A 80 14.07 -3.14 3.93
CA ASN A 80 12.89 -3.95 3.61
C ASN A 80 11.81 -3.03 3.04
N ARG A 81 11.16 -3.51 1.99
CA ARG A 81 10.09 -2.82 1.31
C ARG A 81 8.79 -3.56 1.58
N GLY A 82 7.72 -2.84 1.82
CA GLY A 82 6.39 -3.39 1.97
C GLY A 82 5.34 -2.44 1.43
N MET A 83 4.10 -2.89 1.40
CA MET A 83 2.98 -2.10 0.93
C MET A 83 1.87 -2.09 1.97
N ILE A 84 1.15 -0.99 2.11
CA ILE A 84 -0.11 -0.93 2.85
C ILE A 84 -1.19 -0.85 1.80
N ILE A 85 -2.20 -1.71 1.89
CA ILE A 85 -3.40 -1.62 1.07
C ILE A 85 -4.54 -1.20 2.00
N ASP A 86 -5.12 -0.07 1.69
CA ASP A 86 -6.22 0.55 2.41
C ASP A 86 -7.44 0.62 1.50
N SER A 87 -8.30 -0.40 1.58
CA SER A 87 -9.59 -0.43 0.91
C SER A 87 -10.57 0.44 1.70
N TYR A 88 -10.74 1.70 1.29
CA TYR A 88 -11.63 2.64 1.96
C TYR A 88 -13.03 2.52 1.34
N GLY A 89 -13.93 1.84 2.06
CA GLY A 89 -15.34 1.62 1.71
C GLY A 89 -16.27 1.81 2.91
N ALA A 90 -17.52 1.35 2.82
CA ALA A 90 -18.48 1.41 3.94
C ALA A 90 -18.01 0.62 5.18
N ASP A 91 -17.13 -0.36 4.96
CA ASP A 91 -16.44 -1.14 5.98
C ASP A 91 -14.94 -0.80 5.90
N SER A 92 -14.53 0.33 6.50
CA SER A 92 -13.11 0.65 6.64
C SER A 92 -12.46 -0.41 7.52
N ASN A 93 -11.54 -1.20 6.96
CA ASN A 93 -10.90 -2.32 7.66
C ASN A 93 -9.92 -1.86 8.77
N TYR A 94 -9.68 -0.55 8.88
CA TYR A 94 -8.86 0.08 9.91
C TYR A 94 -9.66 1.12 10.69
N PRO A 95 -9.34 1.32 11.99
CA PRO A 95 -9.84 2.46 12.74
C PRO A 95 -9.29 3.73 12.08
N GLY A 96 -10.12 4.39 11.28
CA GLY A 96 -9.70 5.48 10.40
C GLY A 96 -8.87 6.54 11.10
N GLU A 97 -9.25 6.98 12.31
CA GLU A 97 -8.55 8.07 13.02
C GLU A 97 -7.10 7.74 13.40
N ASP A 98 -6.84 6.55 13.92
CA ASP A 98 -5.50 6.14 14.34
C ASP A 98 -4.60 5.83 13.15
N PHE A 99 -5.17 5.18 12.13
CA PHE A 99 -4.44 4.84 10.90
C PHE A 99 -4.07 6.09 10.10
N ASP A 100 -4.99 7.04 9.93
CA ASP A 100 -4.73 8.32 9.25
C ASP A 100 -3.63 9.10 9.97
N LYS A 101 -3.70 9.12 11.31
CA LYS A 101 -2.67 9.75 12.14
C LYS A 101 -1.31 9.08 11.97
N PHE A 102 -1.28 7.74 11.99
CA PHE A 102 -0.06 6.98 11.78
C PHE A 102 0.57 7.32 10.43
N LEU A 103 -0.20 7.24 9.34
CA LEU A 103 0.26 7.58 7.99
C LEU A 103 0.82 9.00 7.90
N ARG A 104 0.16 9.96 8.56
CA ARG A 104 0.57 11.37 8.60
C ARG A 104 1.87 11.60 9.36
N ASP A 105 2.18 10.77 10.35
CA ASP A 105 3.45 10.78 11.08
C ASP A 105 4.60 10.14 10.28
N ILE A 106 4.31 9.33 9.25
CA ILE A 106 5.36 8.71 8.42
C ILE A 106 6.00 9.78 7.52
N PRO A 107 7.35 9.89 7.49
CA PRO A 107 8.01 10.75 6.53
C PRO A 107 7.75 10.28 5.09
N VAL A 108 7.31 11.21 4.23
CA VAL A 108 7.09 10.96 2.80
C VAL A 108 8.36 11.31 2.03
N HIS A 109 8.95 10.31 1.38
CA HIS A 109 10.05 10.46 0.44
C HIS A 109 9.68 9.77 -0.87
N GLU A 110 8.93 10.48 -1.71
CA GLU A 110 8.52 9.97 -3.01
C GLU A 110 9.75 9.61 -3.86
N SER A 111 9.81 8.35 -4.27
CA SER A 111 10.86 7.82 -5.14
C SER A 111 10.31 7.64 -6.55
N GLU A 112 10.98 8.24 -7.54
CA GLU A 112 10.63 8.08 -8.96
C GLU A 112 10.78 6.62 -9.46
N GLU A 113 11.54 5.78 -8.72
CA GLU A 113 11.68 4.34 -8.98
C GLU A 113 10.32 3.61 -9.02
N PHE A 114 9.30 4.16 -8.36
CA PHE A 114 7.95 3.60 -8.28
C PHE A 114 6.93 4.42 -9.11
N ASN A 115 7.36 5.24 -10.06
CA ASN A 115 6.41 5.75 -11.06
C ASN A 115 6.12 4.63 -12.08
N PHE A 116 4.92 4.05 -12.00
CA PHE A 116 4.40 3.07 -12.97
C PHE A 116 3.38 3.73 -13.90
#